data_AF-A0A924QMQ8-F1
#
_entry.id   AF-A0A924QMQ8-F1
#
_cell.length_a   1.000
_cell.length_b   1.000
_cell.length_c   1.000
_cell.angle_alpha   90.00
_cell.angle_beta   90.00
_cell.angle_gamma   90.00
#
_symmetry.space_group_name_H-M   'P 1'
#
loop_
_entity.id
_entity.type
_entity.pdbx_description
1 polymer ?
#
loop_
_entity_poly.entity_id
_entity_poly.type
_entity_poly.pdbx_seq_one_letter_code
_entity_poly.pdbx_strand_id
1 'polypeptide(L)'
;MSATAKIFSAGNSQAVRLPKAFRVSVSEMWIAKNEVTGEITLKPKDEDGRKSRLELLFKLIRENPLPDDFLSDATRRNDPPRHPFADWADDIHTPTSAKSTKAPKAKK
;
A
#
# COMPACT_ATOMS: atom_id res chain seq x y z
N MET A 1 -17.04 15.05 21.81
CA MET A 1 -18.01 14.24 22.57
C MET A 1 -17.29 12.96 22.99
N SER A 2 -17.14 12.71 24.29
CA SER A 2 -16.50 11.49 24.82
C SER A 2 -17.54 10.66 25.58
N ALA A 3 -17.51 9.34 25.42
CA ALA A 3 -18.34 8.42 26.17
C ALA A 3 -17.53 7.16 26.49
N THR A 4 -17.81 6.55 27.62
CA THR A 4 -17.28 5.24 27.97
C THR A 4 -18.21 4.16 27.40
N ALA A 5 -17.63 3.06 26.93
CA ALA A 5 -18.35 1.92 26.40
C ALA A 5 -17.96 0.66 27.17
N LYS A 6 -18.91 -0.25 27.35
CA LYS A 6 -18.63 -1.54 28.02
C LYS A 6 -18.08 -2.53 27.00
N ILE A 7 -17.03 -3.21 27.41
CA ILE A 7 -16.45 -4.34 26.68
C ILE A 7 -17.05 -5.62 27.25
N PHE A 8 -17.38 -6.56 26.38
CA PHE A 8 -17.93 -7.87 26.76
C PHE A 8 -17.46 -8.96 25.80
N SER A 9 -17.59 -10.21 26.21
CA SER A 9 -17.28 -11.36 25.36
C SER A 9 -18.51 -11.78 24.55
N ALA A 10 -18.30 -12.06 23.26
CA ALA A 10 -19.29 -12.58 22.33
C ALA A 10 -18.75 -13.88 21.72
N GLY A 11 -19.11 -15.03 22.32
CA GLY A 11 -18.47 -16.31 22.01
C GLY A 11 -16.97 -16.27 22.35
N ASN A 12 -16.13 -16.63 21.37
CA ASN A 12 -14.66 -16.57 21.50
C ASN A 12 -14.07 -15.20 21.14
N SER A 13 -14.91 -14.19 20.88
CA SER A 13 -14.49 -12.85 20.46
C SER A 13 -14.78 -11.80 21.54
N GLN A 14 -14.11 -10.65 21.45
CA GLN A 14 -14.37 -9.47 22.28
C GLN A 14 -15.18 -8.45 21.48
N ALA A 15 -16.15 -7.80 22.14
CA ALA A 15 -17.04 -6.83 21.53
C ALA A 15 -17.17 -5.56 22.39
N VAL A 16 -17.39 -4.43 21.72
CA VAL A 16 -17.65 -3.13 22.36
C VAL A 16 -19.12 -2.76 22.15
N ARG A 17 -19.82 -2.43 23.24
CA ARG A 17 -21.20 -1.97 23.15
C ARG A 17 -21.24 -0.47 22.83
N LEU A 18 -21.61 -0.13 21.59
CA LEU A 18 -21.71 1.27 21.16
C LEU A 18 -22.88 2.00 21.85
N PRO A 19 -22.61 3.13 22.55
CA PRO A 19 -23.68 3.99 23.08
C PRO A 19 -24.54 4.59 21.97
N LYS A 20 -25.75 5.05 22.31
CA LYS A 20 -26.72 5.58 21.33
C LYS A 20 -26.15 6.67 20.41
N ALA A 21 -25.30 7.55 20.94
CA ALA A 21 -24.68 8.65 20.19
C ALA A 21 -23.64 8.20 19.15
N PHE A 22 -23.12 6.97 19.26
CA PHE A 22 -22.08 6.41 18.39
C PHE A 22 -22.61 5.27 17.52
N ARG A 23 -23.93 5.11 17.41
CA ARG A 23 -24.53 4.11 16.52
C ARG A 23 -24.24 4.45 15.07
N VAL A 24 -23.95 3.42 14.28
CA VAL A 24 -23.71 3.51 12.84
C VAL A 24 -24.83 2.86 12.06
N SER A 25 -24.98 3.26 10.79
CA SER A 25 -25.96 2.70 9.85
C SER A 25 -25.42 1.54 9.01
N VAL A 26 -24.10 1.33 8.99
CA VAL A 26 -23.43 0.30 8.18
C VAL A 26 -23.33 -1.03 8.93
N SER A 27 -23.29 -2.13 8.18
CA SER A 27 -23.11 -3.48 8.71
C SER A 27 -21.65 -3.81 9.05
N GLU A 28 -20.70 -3.19 8.35
CA GLU A 28 -19.26 -3.48 8.50
C GLU A 28 -18.43 -2.21 8.74
N MET A 29 -17.29 -2.39 9.41
CA MET A 29 -16.32 -1.34 9.64
C MET A 29 -14.89 -1.81 9.40
N TRP A 30 -14.06 -0.90 8.91
CA TRP A 30 -12.61 -1.03 8.99
C TRP A 30 -12.14 -0.77 10.41
N ILE A 31 -11.28 -1.65 10.91
CA ILE A 31 -10.62 -1.50 12.21
C ILE A 31 -9.12 -1.34 11.98
N ALA A 32 -8.53 -0.31 12.59
CA ALA A 32 -7.09 -0.09 12.59
C ALA A 32 -6.64 0.18 14.03
N LYS A 33 -5.54 -0.44 14.43
CA LYS A 33 -4.89 -0.18 15.72
C LYS A 33 -3.62 0.60 15.46
N ASN A 34 -3.46 1.73 16.12
CA ASN A 34 -2.17 2.41 16.19
C ASN A 34 -1.28 1.63 17.15
N GLU A 35 -0.14 1.12 16.66
CA GLU A 35 0.77 0.30 17.46
C GLU A 35 1.51 1.10 18.53
N VAL A 36 1.72 2.40 18.31
CA VAL A 36 2.46 3.28 19.23
C VAL A 36 1.54 3.77 20.36
N THR A 37 0.34 4.24 20.03
CA THR A 37 -0.60 4.79 21.03
C THR A 37 -1.56 3.74 21.59
N GLY A 38 -1.72 2.61 20.90
CA GLY A 38 -2.72 1.59 21.23
C GLY A 38 -4.15 1.97 20.82
N GLU A 39 -4.35 3.14 20.21
CA GLU A 39 -5.67 3.63 19.83
C GLU A 39 -6.30 2.78 18.73
N ILE A 40 -7.58 2.46 18.89
CA ILE A 40 -8.35 1.72 17.90
C ILE A 40 -9.27 2.70 17.18
N THR A 41 -9.07 2.83 15.87
CA THR A 41 -9.91 3.65 15.00
C THR A 41 -10.88 2.76 14.24
N LEU A 42 -12.16 3.11 14.30
CA LEU A 42 -13.23 2.47 13.53
C LEU A 42 -13.67 3.41 12.41
N LYS A 43 -13.68 2.91 11.17
CA LYS A 43 -14.17 3.66 10.00
C LYS A 43 -15.29 2.86 9.33
N PRO A 44 -16.44 3.48 9.01
CA PRO A 44 -17.47 2.82 8.23
C PRO A 44 -16.90 2.22 6.95
N LYS A 45 -17.18 0.93 6.70
CA LYS A 45 -16.90 0.32 5.41
C LYS A 45 -18.12 0.57 4.54
N ASP A 46 -18.08 1.70 3.86
CA ASP A 46 -19.06 2.01 2.83
C ASP A 46 -18.66 1.23 1.56
N GLU A 47 -19.48 0.27 1.17
CA GLU A 47 -19.27 -0.56 -0.03
C GLU A 47 -19.13 0.31 -1.30
N ASP A 48 -19.77 1.49 -1.32
CA ASP A 48 -19.72 2.43 -2.45
C ASP A 48 -18.87 3.67 -2.16
N GLY A 49 -18.31 3.81 -0.96
CA GLY A 49 -17.54 5.00 -0.56
C GLY A 49 -16.29 5.22 -1.42
N ARG A 50 -15.69 4.16 -1.97
CA ARG A 50 -14.60 4.27 -2.94
C ARG A 50 -15.11 4.79 -4.29
N LYS A 51 -16.24 4.26 -4.77
CA LYS A 51 -16.83 4.67 -6.06
C LYS A 51 -17.29 6.12 -5.99
N SER A 52 -18.03 6.50 -4.96
CA SER A 52 -18.48 7.88 -4.71
C SER A 52 -17.31 8.87 -4.67
N ARG A 53 -16.19 8.49 -4.03
CA ARG A 53 -15.00 9.35 -3.96
C ARG A 53 -14.29 9.49 -5.31
N LEU A 54 -14.27 8.42 -6.10
CA LEU A 54 -13.77 8.47 -7.48
C LEU A 54 -14.69 9.29 -8.38
N GLU A 55 -16.00 9.15 -8.26
CA GLU A 55 -16.97 9.97 -8.99
C GLU A 55 -16.81 11.46 -8.65
N LEU A 56 -16.64 11.78 -7.37
CA LEU A 56 -16.36 13.14 -6.92
C LEU A 56 -15.04 13.66 -7.51
N LEU A 57 -13.98 12.85 -7.50
CA LEU A 57 -12.71 13.21 -8.14
C LEU A 57 -12.88 13.49 -9.64
N PHE A 58 -13.56 12.60 -10.38
CA PHE A 58 -13.80 12.78 -11.81
C PHE A 58 -14.69 13.99 -12.10
N LYS A 59 -15.65 14.28 -11.23
CA LYS A 59 -16.46 15.51 -11.31
C LYS A 59 -15.57 16.76 -11.17
N LEU A 60 -14.69 16.80 -10.17
CA LEU A 60 -13.76 17.92 -9.98
C LEU A 60 -12.83 18.13 -11.17
N ILE A 61 -12.33 17.04 -11.77
CA ILE A 61 -11.48 17.10 -12.97
C ILE A 61 -12.26 17.65 -14.19
N ARG A 62 -13.55 17.32 -14.30
CA ARG A 62 -14.40 17.88 -15.37
C ARG A 62 -14.71 19.35 -15.17
N GLU A 63 -14.90 19.78 -13.92
CA GLU A 63 -15.15 21.18 -13.55
C GLU A 63 -13.89 22.04 -13.68
N ASN A 64 -12.70 21.47 -13.44
CA ASN A 64 -11.40 22.13 -13.59
C ASN A 64 -10.50 21.27 -14.49
N PRO A 65 -10.60 21.42 -15.82
CA PRO A 65 -9.79 20.63 -16.74
C PRO A 65 -8.30 20.91 -16.53
N LEU A 66 -7.51 19.83 -16.63
CA LEU A 66 -6.06 19.91 -16.58
C LEU A 66 -5.54 20.62 -17.85
N PRO A 67 -4.37 21.28 -17.79
CA PRO A 67 -3.73 21.82 -18.98
C PRO A 67 -3.48 20.73 -20.05
N ASP A 68 -3.54 21.09 -21.32
CA ASP A 68 -3.32 20.15 -22.44
C ASP A 68 -1.92 19.50 -22.40
N ASP A 69 -0.95 20.18 -21.78
CA ASP A 69 0.44 19.73 -21.62
C ASP A 69 0.69 18.96 -20.31
N PHE A 70 -0.35 18.63 -19.55
CA PHE A 70 -0.21 17.92 -18.27
C PHE A 70 0.41 16.53 -18.47
N LEU A 71 1.59 16.31 -17.86
CA LEU A 71 2.37 15.08 -17.95
C LEU A 71 2.80 14.70 -19.38
N SER A 72 3.01 15.68 -20.25
CA SER A 72 3.68 15.48 -21.54
C SER A 72 5.14 15.06 -21.37
N ASP A 73 5.73 14.49 -22.43
CA ASP A 73 7.15 14.12 -22.42
C ASP A 73 8.08 15.32 -22.17
N ALA A 74 7.68 16.52 -22.59
CA ALA A 74 8.44 17.76 -22.38
C ALA A 74 8.37 18.28 -20.94
N THR A 75 7.27 18.02 -20.22
CA THR A 75 7.05 18.50 -18.83
C THR A 75 7.44 17.48 -17.77
N ARG A 76 7.61 16.21 -18.15
CA ARG A 76 8.12 15.16 -17.26
C ARG A 76 9.54 15.50 -16.82
N ARG A 77 9.69 15.74 -15.51
CA ARG A 77 10.99 15.98 -14.85
C ARG A 77 11.72 14.69 -14.47
N ASN A 78 11.11 13.55 -14.74
CA ASN A 78 11.66 12.23 -14.54
C ASN A 78 11.95 11.59 -15.91
N ASP A 79 13.18 11.11 -16.09
CA ASP A 79 13.56 10.19 -17.16
C ASP A 79 13.59 8.78 -16.55
N PRO A 80 12.42 8.14 -16.36
CA PRO A 80 12.39 6.82 -15.76
C PRO A 80 13.15 5.85 -16.66
N PRO A 81 13.99 4.96 -16.09
CA PRO A 81 14.66 3.95 -16.89
C PRO A 81 13.62 3.13 -17.64
N ARG A 82 13.84 2.94 -18.96
CA ARG A 82 12.93 2.15 -19.82
C ARG A 82 12.72 0.74 -19.28
N HIS A 83 13.70 0.22 -18.54
CA HIS A 83 13.63 -1.05 -17.85
C HIS A 83 13.93 -0.85 -16.35
N PRO A 84 12.92 -0.88 -15.48
CA PRO A 84 13.07 -0.53 -14.06
C PRO A 84 13.87 -1.56 -13.23
N PHE A 85 14.32 -2.65 -13.85
CA PHE A 85 15.13 -3.71 -13.23
C PHE A 85 16.42 -4.00 -14.02
N ALA A 86 16.89 -3.07 -14.85
CA ALA A 86 18.09 -3.30 -15.68
C ALA A 86 19.34 -3.58 -14.83
N ASP A 87 19.41 -2.92 -13.68
CA ASP A 87 20.40 -3.05 -12.62
C ASP A 87 20.30 -4.36 -11.81
N TRP A 88 19.13 -4.99 -11.75
CA TRP A 88 18.96 -6.29 -11.07
C TRP A 88 19.66 -7.43 -11.83
N ALA A 89 19.70 -7.37 -13.16
CA ALA A 89 20.27 -8.45 -13.99
C ALA A 89 21.80 -8.62 -13.79
N ASP A 90 22.50 -7.55 -13.43
CA ASP A 90 23.96 -7.54 -13.22
C ASP A 90 24.37 -8.31 -11.95
N ASP A 91 23.48 -8.46 -10.97
CA ASP A 91 23.76 -9.13 -9.70
C ASP A 91 23.68 -10.67 -9.77
N ILE A 92 23.12 -11.24 -10.84
CA ILE A 92 22.79 -12.67 -10.90
C ILE A 92 23.96 -13.54 -11.40
N HIS A 93 25.02 -12.99 -12.00
CA HIS A 93 26.14 -13.81 -12.53
C HIS A 93 27.54 -13.22 -12.31
N THR A 94 28.17 -13.61 -11.20
CA THR A 94 29.60 -13.94 -11.22
C THR A 94 29.84 -15.32 -10.60
N PRO A 95 29.86 -16.41 -11.40
CA PRO A 95 30.51 -17.63 -10.95
C PRO A 95 32.02 -17.40 -10.93
N THR A 96 32.57 -17.40 -9.73
CA THR A 96 33.98 -17.44 -9.36
C THR A 96 34.86 -18.16 -10.39
N SER A 97 35.77 -17.43 -11.04
CA SER A 97 36.86 -18.03 -11.82
C SER A 97 37.82 -18.73 -10.84
N ALA A 98 37.64 -20.04 -10.63
CA ALA A 98 38.60 -20.90 -9.97
C ALA A 98 39.83 -21.08 -10.89
N LYS A 99 40.98 -20.55 -10.45
CA LYS A 99 42.29 -20.70 -11.11
C LYS A 99 42.67 -22.18 -11.18
N SER A 100 42.86 -22.71 -12.39
CA SER A 100 43.41 -24.06 -12.63
C SER A 100 44.86 -24.15 -12.17
N THR A 101 45.15 -25.03 -11.22
CA THR A 101 46.50 -25.45 -10.85
C THR A 101 47.07 -26.41 -11.90
N LYS A 102 48.29 -26.12 -12.38
CA LYS A 102 49.08 -26.97 -13.29
C LYS A 102 49.53 -28.26 -12.59
N ALA A 103 49.44 -29.40 -13.27
CA ALA A 103 50.16 -30.65 -12.95
C ALA A 103 51.19 -30.99 -14.06
N PRO A 104 52.31 -31.66 -13.74
CA PRO A 104 53.53 -31.62 -14.55
C PRO A 104 53.56 -32.66 -15.70
N LYS A 105 54.33 -32.34 -16.75
CA LYS A 105 54.61 -33.20 -17.90
C LYS A 105 55.59 -34.33 -17.52
N ALA A 106 55.19 -35.58 -17.73
CA ALA A 106 56.11 -36.72 -17.76
C ALA A 106 56.87 -36.76 -19.12
N LYS A 107 58.19 -36.95 -19.05
CA LYS A 107 59.09 -37.16 -20.19
C LYS A 107 59.56 -38.63 -20.17
N LYS A 108 59.48 -39.25 -21.36
CA LYS A 108 60.17 -40.45 -21.86
C LYS A 108 60.06 -41.75 -21.06
#